data_AF-A0AA47MK61-F1
#
_entry.id   AF-A0AA47MK61-F1
#
_cell.length_a   1.000
_cell.length_b   1.000
_cell.length_c   1.000
_cell.angle_alpha   90.00
_cell.angle_beta   90.00
_cell.angle_gamma   90.00
#
_symmetry.space_group_name_H-M   'P 1'
#
loop_
_entity.id
_entity.type
_entity.pdbx_description
1 polymer ?
#
loop_
_entity_poly.entity_id
_entity_poly.type
_entity_poly.pdbx_seq_one_letter_code
_entity_poly.pdbx_strand_id
1 'polypeptide(L)'
;MCTQNGIAAGIQSKYFESVLDREWQFYCCRYKRRCPYSCMKTSDVPAQYREEGELVVPAYGYFIRGAQTTFSGVLRDRQWKYILCRMTDFDFAVSGQRAKRSALGHHWSQRGTRQWPIRTLGHAAL
;
A
#
# COMPACT_ATOMS: atom_id res chain seq x y z
N MET A 1 2.62 -6.32 5.18
CA MET A 1 2.04 -5.21 4.36
C MET A 1 0.56 -5.47 4.15
N CYS A 2 -0.28 -4.43 4.17
CA CYS A 2 -1.71 -4.57 3.91
C CYS A 2 -2.02 -4.76 2.41
N THR A 3 -2.72 -5.84 2.10
CA THR A 3 -3.21 -6.18 0.75
C THR A 3 -4.55 -5.48 0.48
N GLN A 4 -5.06 -5.61 -0.77
CA GLN A 4 -6.42 -5.18 -1.14
C GLN A 4 -6.82 -3.75 -0.72
N ASN A 5 -5.96 -2.77 -0.98
CA ASN A 5 -6.18 -1.36 -0.64
C ASN A 5 -6.30 -1.07 0.86
N GLY A 6 -5.84 -2.00 1.72
CA GLY A 6 -5.85 -1.83 3.16
C GLY A 6 -4.84 -0.80 3.66
N ILE A 7 -5.13 -0.29 4.85
CA ILE A 7 -4.29 0.59 5.66
C ILE A 7 -3.76 -0.20 6.86
N ALA A 8 -2.53 0.07 7.28
CA ALA A 8 -2.01 -0.49 8.53
C ALA A 8 -2.66 0.26 9.71
N ALA A 9 -3.43 -0.44 10.52
CA ALA A 9 -4.09 0.08 11.70
C ALA A 9 -3.36 -0.27 13.00
N GLY A 10 -2.45 -1.24 12.95
CA GLY A 10 -1.63 -1.63 14.08
C GLY A 10 -0.54 -2.60 13.68
N ILE A 11 0.34 -2.89 14.63
CA ILE A 11 1.44 -3.84 14.48
C ILE A 11 1.55 -4.68 15.75
N GLN A 12 1.82 -5.97 15.60
CA GLN A 12 2.14 -6.87 16.68
C GLN A 12 3.46 -7.58 16.37
N SER A 13 4.22 -7.88 17.42
CA SER A 13 5.40 -8.73 17.32
C SER A 13 5.21 -10.01 18.12
N LYS A 14 5.78 -11.10 17.63
CA LYS A 14 5.93 -12.36 18.37
C LYS A 14 7.38 -12.78 18.32
N TYR A 15 7.95 -13.07 19.48
CA TYR A 15 9.30 -13.61 19.59
C TYR A 15 9.28 -15.13 19.39
N PHE A 16 10.26 -15.64 18.64
CA PHE A 16 10.44 -17.05 18.36
C PHE A 16 11.82 -17.50 18.83
N GLU A 17 11.85 -18.31 19.88
CA GLU A 17 13.09 -18.78 20.52
C GLU A 17 13.94 -19.64 19.57
N SER A 18 13.32 -20.45 18.72
CA SER A 18 14.02 -21.34 17.78
C SER A 18 14.89 -20.59 16.75
N VAL A 19 14.56 -19.35 16.45
CA VAL A 19 15.30 -18.48 15.52
C VAL A 19 15.88 -17.24 16.20
N LEU A 20 15.68 -17.11 17.53
CA LEU A 20 16.10 -15.98 18.37
C LEU A 20 15.71 -14.62 17.79
N ASP A 21 14.52 -14.52 17.19
CA ASP A 21 14.10 -13.37 16.38
C ASP A 21 12.61 -13.08 16.53
N ARG A 22 12.16 -11.92 16.07
CA ARG A 22 10.76 -11.51 16.12
C ARG A 22 10.12 -11.53 14.74
N GLU A 23 8.96 -12.16 14.65
CA GLU A 23 8.06 -11.99 13.51
C GLU A 23 7.12 -10.82 13.76
N TRP A 24 6.85 -10.04 12.72
CA TRP A 24 6.04 -8.85 12.79
C TRP A 24 4.79 -8.99 11.92
N GLN A 25 3.64 -8.78 12.53
CA GLN A 25 2.34 -8.88 11.87
C GLN A 25 1.65 -7.53 11.85
N PHE A 26 1.08 -7.19 10.70
CA PHE A 26 0.35 -5.94 10.50
C PHE A 26 -1.15 -6.21 10.60
N TYR A 27 -1.84 -5.45 11.44
CA TYR A 27 -3.29 -5.40 11.43
C TYR A 27 -3.75 -4.43 10.36
N CYS A 28 -4.63 -4.92 9.48
CA CYS A 28 -5.06 -4.20 8.31
C CYS A 28 -6.55 -3.90 8.36
N CYS A 29 -6.90 -2.62 8.26
CA CYS A 29 -8.26 -2.19 8.02
C CYS A 29 -8.45 -1.91 6.53
N ARG A 30 -9.70 -1.98 6.06
CA ARG A 30 -10.03 -1.70 4.67
C ARG A 30 -11.17 -0.70 4.58
N TYR A 31 -10.96 0.34 3.79
CA TYR A 31 -12.05 1.22 3.39
C TYR A 31 -12.81 0.59 2.22
N LYS A 32 -14.13 0.47 2.36
CA LYS A 32 -14.99 0.15 1.22
C LYS A 32 -14.92 1.35 0.28
N ARG A 33 -14.44 1.14 -0.94
CA ARG A 33 -14.42 2.09 -2.08
C ARG A 33 -13.31 3.14 -2.16
N ARG A 34 -12.36 3.21 -1.25
CA ARG A 34 -11.15 4.05 -1.44
C ARG A 34 -9.93 3.21 -1.84
N CYS A 35 -9.05 3.78 -2.66
CA CYS A 35 -7.78 3.12 -3.04
C CYS A 35 -6.57 3.99 -2.66
N PRO A 36 -5.49 3.36 -2.16
CA PRO A 36 -4.19 3.98 -2.07
C PRO A 36 -3.65 4.35 -3.45
N TYR A 37 -3.10 5.55 -3.57
CA TYR A 37 -2.33 5.99 -4.73
C TYR A 37 -1.10 6.79 -4.29
N SER A 38 -0.23 7.12 -5.25
CA SER A 38 1.03 7.86 -5.03
C SER A 38 1.86 7.30 -3.86
N CYS A 39 2.04 5.98 -3.84
CA CYS A 39 2.81 5.34 -2.80
C CYS A 39 4.31 5.60 -2.99
N MET A 40 5.02 5.77 -1.88
CA MET A 40 6.46 5.87 -1.80
C MET A 40 6.99 5.02 -0.65
N LYS A 41 8.24 4.59 -0.76
CA LYS A 41 8.94 3.93 0.33
C LYS A 41 9.91 4.92 0.97
N THR A 42 9.98 4.95 2.29
CA THR A 42 10.95 5.77 3.02
C THR A 42 12.37 5.24 2.82
N SER A 43 13.35 6.04 3.22
CA SER A 43 14.68 5.53 3.59
C SER A 43 14.59 4.60 4.80
N ASP A 44 15.73 4.01 5.16
CA ASP A 44 15.86 3.22 6.38
C ASP A 44 15.62 4.09 7.63
N VAL A 45 14.88 3.53 8.58
CA VAL A 45 14.56 4.11 9.88
C VAL A 45 14.85 3.06 10.96
N PRO A 46 15.76 3.30 11.91
CA PRO A 46 16.72 4.42 11.91
C PRO A 46 17.65 4.41 10.67
N ALA A 47 18.33 5.53 10.41
CA ALA A 47 19.25 5.64 9.28
C ALA A 47 20.50 4.74 9.44
N GLN A 48 20.95 4.52 10.68
CA GLN A 48 22.00 3.57 11.02
C GLN A 48 21.46 2.48 11.96
N TYR A 49 22.06 1.30 11.91
CA TYR A 49 21.73 0.23 12.86
C TYR A 49 22.13 0.60 14.29
N ARG A 50 21.47 -0.01 15.27
CA ARG A 50 21.63 0.18 16.73
C ARG A 50 21.22 1.55 17.26
N GLU A 51 20.53 2.33 16.44
CA GLU A 51 19.91 3.58 16.84
C GLU A 51 18.41 3.38 17.09
N GLU A 52 17.79 4.32 17.81
CA GLU A 52 16.34 4.34 17.94
C GLU A 52 15.73 4.98 16.69
N GLY A 53 14.75 4.30 16.10
CA GLY A 53 14.06 4.76 14.90
C GLY A 53 12.75 5.45 15.23
N GLU A 54 12.60 6.70 14.82
CA GLU A 54 11.32 7.42 14.83
C GLU A 54 10.90 7.76 13.40
N LEU A 55 9.63 7.48 13.07
CA LEU A 55 9.03 7.93 11.82
C LEU A 55 7.87 8.88 12.12
N VAL A 56 8.05 10.13 11.68
CA VAL A 56 6.94 11.09 11.54
C VAL A 56 6.50 11.11 10.09
N VAL A 57 5.20 10.91 9.84
CA VAL A 57 4.66 10.97 8.48
C VAL A 57 4.77 12.43 7.98
N PRO A 58 5.51 12.70 6.89
CA PRO A 58 6.01 14.05 6.59
C PRO A 58 4.94 15.03 6.05
N ALA A 59 3.76 14.54 5.67
CA ALA A 59 2.73 15.39 5.08
C ALA A 59 1.31 14.90 5.35
N TYR A 60 0.38 15.85 5.49
CA TYR A 60 -1.04 15.58 5.62
C TYR A 60 -1.59 14.77 4.43
N GLY A 61 -2.45 13.80 4.73
CA GLY A 61 -3.07 12.92 3.74
C GLY A 61 -2.24 11.71 3.34
N TYR A 62 -1.02 11.54 3.87
CA TYR A 62 -0.29 10.29 3.79
C TYR A 62 -0.62 9.36 4.97
N PHE A 63 -0.58 8.06 4.71
CA PHE A 63 -0.78 7.03 5.73
C PHE A 63 0.16 5.85 5.50
N ILE A 64 0.40 5.08 6.56
CA ILE A 64 1.21 3.87 6.51
C ILE A 64 0.38 2.71 5.95
N ARG A 65 0.80 2.15 4.82
CA ARG A 65 0.22 0.94 4.23
C ARG A 65 0.88 -0.34 4.72
N GLY A 66 2.10 -0.21 5.21
CA GLY A 66 2.90 -1.29 5.77
C GLY A 66 4.36 -0.89 5.84
N ALA A 67 5.20 -1.85 6.20
CA ALA A 67 6.63 -1.67 6.20
C ALA A 67 7.34 -2.94 5.74
N GLN A 68 8.62 -2.79 5.45
CA GLN A 68 9.58 -3.85 5.19
C GLN A 68 10.78 -3.64 6.09
N THR A 69 11.53 -4.68 6.37
CA THR A 69 12.77 -4.57 7.15
C THR A 69 13.97 -4.98 6.32
N THR A 70 15.12 -4.42 6.68
CA THR A 70 16.43 -4.89 6.25
C THR A 70 17.19 -5.32 7.49
N PHE A 71 17.71 -6.54 7.50
CA PHE A 71 18.37 -7.15 8.64
C PHE A 71 19.88 -7.22 8.41
N SER A 72 20.65 -6.84 9.43
CA SER A 72 22.10 -7.05 9.47
C SER A 72 22.41 -8.26 10.34
N GLY A 73 22.95 -9.32 9.75
CA GLY A 73 23.38 -10.51 10.50
C GLY A 73 24.55 -10.24 11.45
N VAL A 74 25.42 -9.28 11.12
CA VAL A 74 26.58 -8.90 11.95
C VAL A 74 26.13 -8.08 13.16
N LEU A 75 25.28 -7.07 12.93
CA LEU A 75 24.84 -6.18 14.00
C LEU A 75 23.65 -6.74 14.79
N ARG A 76 23.01 -7.79 14.27
CA ARG A 76 21.81 -8.44 14.80
C ARG A 76 20.66 -7.47 15.01
N ASP A 77 20.49 -6.57 14.05
CA ASP A 77 19.53 -5.48 14.15
C ASP A 77 18.79 -5.26 12.82
N ARG A 78 17.64 -4.59 12.87
CA ARG A 78 16.74 -4.35 11.75
C ARG A 78 16.45 -2.88 11.58
N GLN A 79 16.59 -2.41 10.35
CA GLN A 79 16.05 -1.13 9.93
C GLN A 79 14.72 -1.32 9.24
N TRP A 80 13.84 -0.32 9.34
CA TRP A 80 12.52 -0.33 8.75
C TRP A 80 12.45 0.62 7.55
N LYS A 81 11.78 0.18 6.49
CA LYS A 81 11.34 1.01 5.38
C LYS A 81 9.82 1.01 5.33
N TYR A 82 9.21 2.15 5.55
CA TYR A 82 7.76 2.29 5.56
C TYR A 82 7.23 2.62 4.18
N ILE A 83 6.05 2.10 3.86
CA ILE A 83 5.34 2.34 2.61
C ILE A 83 4.23 3.33 2.92
N LEU A 84 4.41 4.56 2.49
CA LEU A 84 3.46 5.65 2.67
C LEU A 84 2.66 5.84 1.39
N CYS A 85 1.34 5.97 1.50
CA CYS A 85 0.45 6.21 0.37
C CYS A 85 -0.50 7.35 0.70
N ARG A 86 -1.13 7.93 -0.34
CA ARG A 86 -2.29 8.83 -0.20
C ARG A 86 -3.57 8.07 -0.48
N MET A 87 -4.68 8.48 0.14
CA MET A 87 -5.99 7.90 -0.10
C MET A 87 -6.78 8.77 -1.08
N THR A 88 -7.54 8.16 -2.00
CA THR A 88 -8.48 8.95 -2.80
C THR A 88 -9.63 9.47 -1.95
N ASP A 89 -10.11 10.64 -2.33
CA ASP A 89 -11.31 11.24 -1.72
C ASP A 89 -12.61 10.72 -2.35
N PHE A 90 -12.51 10.02 -3.48
CA PHE A 90 -13.65 9.47 -4.25
C PHE A 90 -13.72 7.93 -4.20
N ASP A 91 -14.94 7.44 -4.44
CA ASP A 91 -15.31 6.02 -4.39
C ASP A 91 -15.11 5.30 -5.75
N PHE A 92 -14.26 4.27 -5.78
CA PHE A 92 -13.96 3.48 -6.98
C PHE A 92 -15.07 2.52 -7.41
N ALA A 93 -16.13 2.33 -6.63
CA ALA A 93 -17.23 1.45 -7.04
C ALA A 93 -18.06 2.02 -8.20
N VAL A 94 -17.93 3.33 -8.48
CA VAL A 94 -18.68 4.01 -9.54
C VAL A 94 -17.85 4.16 -10.83
N SER A 95 -16.52 4.05 -10.75
CA SER A 95 -15.65 4.19 -11.92
C SER A 95 -14.72 2.98 -12.02
N GLY A 96 -14.77 2.26 -13.15
CA GLY A 96 -13.82 1.20 -13.49
C GLY A 96 -12.38 1.69 -13.72
N GLN A 97 -11.93 2.69 -12.96
CA GLN A 97 -10.69 3.42 -13.15
C GLN A 97 -9.64 2.95 -12.12
N ARG A 98 -8.54 2.37 -12.61
CA ARG A 98 -7.31 2.23 -11.82
C ARG A 98 -6.75 3.64 -11.57
N ALA A 99 -6.48 4.00 -10.32
CA ALA A 99 -5.70 5.20 -10.00
C ALA A 99 -4.30 5.09 -10.63
N LYS A 100 -4.10 5.75 -11.78
CA LYS A 100 -2.79 5.94 -12.39
C LYS A 100 -2.29 7.33 -12.00
N ARG A 101 -0.98 7.47 -11.72
CA ARG A 101 -0.32 8.76 -11.55
C ARG A 101 -0.54 9.59 -12.82
N SER A 102 -1.25 10.72 -12.72
CA SER A 102 -1.21 11.76 -13.75
C SER A 102 0.03 12.62 -13.50
N ALA A 103 0.88 12.77 -14.52
CA ALA A 103 2.07 13.60 -14.47
C ALA A 103 1.77 15.10 -14.65
N LEU A 104 0.49 15.49 -14.70
CA LEU A 104 0.06 16.88 -14.88
C LEU A 104 -1.02 17.17 -13.85
N GLY A 105 -0.83 18.25 -13.10
CA GLY A 105 -1.71 18.70 -12.03
C GLY A 105 -3.17 18.76 -12.47
N HIS A 106 -4.06 18.44 -11.52
CA HIS A 106 -5.48 18.75 -11.52
C HIS A 106 -6.21 18.64 -12.87
N HIS A 107 -6.08 17.51 -13.58
CA HIS A 107 -7.02 17.17 -14.65
C HIS A 107 -7.21 15.65 -14.78
N TRP A 108 -8.43 15.19 -14.49
CA TRP A 108 -8.84 13.80 -14.69
C TRP A 108 -9.26 13.61 -16.14
N SER A 109 -8.43 12.94 -16.94
CA SER A 109 -8.82 12.54 -18.30
C SER A 109 -9.79 11.36 -18.22
N GLN A 110 -11.07 11.63 -18.49
CA GLN A 110 -12.09 10.67 -18.87
C GLN A 110 -11.71 10.04 -20.22
N ARG A 111 -10.84 9.02 -20.24
CA ARG A 111 -10.75 8.17 -21.43
C ARG A 111 -11.76 7.05 -21.29
N GLY A 112 -12.85 7.23 -22.05
CA GLY A 112 -13.93 6.28 -22.22
C GLY A 112 -13.41 4.86 -22.36
N THR A 113 -14.08 3.97 -21.64
CA THR A 113 -14.03 2.53 -21.82
C THR A 113 -14.11 2.20 -23.30
N ARG A 114 -13.03 1.66 -23.88
CA ARG A 114 -13.18 0.81 -25.05
C ARG A 114 -13.95 -0.41 -24.59
N GLN A 115 -15.22 -0.44 -24.96
CA GLN A 115 -16.06 -1.62 -25.02
C GLN A 115 -15.23 -2.74 -25.67
N TRP A 116 -14.94 -3.80 -24.93
CA TRP A 116 -14.59 -5.06 -25.58
C TRP A 116 -15.90 -5.57 -26.22
N PRO A 117 -15.96 -5.84 -27.53
CA PRO A 117 -17.15 -6.45 -28.07
C PRO A 117 -17.26 -7.85 -27.48
N ILE A 118 -18.29 -8.05 -26.66
CA ILE A 118 -18.86 -9.37 -26.44
C ILE A 118 -19.29 -9.82 -27.83
N ARG A 119 -18.63 -10.84 -28.39
CA ARG A 119 -19.15 -11.54 -29.56
C ARG A 119 -20.46 -12.19 -29.15
N THR A 120 -21.56 -11.51 -29.40
CA THR A 120 -22.87 -12.14 -29.52
C THR A 120 -22.86 -12.97 -30.79
N LEU A 121 -22.71 -14.28 -30.67
CA LEU A 121 -23.33 -15.19 -31.63
C LEU A 121 -24.83 -15.19 -31.28
N GLY A 122 -25.58 -14.28 -31.89
CA GLY A 122 -27.00 -14.54 -32.16
C GLY A 122 -27.09 -15.46 -33.38
N HIS A 123 -28.15 -16.20 -33.63
CA HIS A 123 -29.45 -16.44 -33.00
C HIS A 123 -30.10 -17.47 -33.94
N ALA A 124 -30.87 -18.42 -33.42
CA ALA A 124 -32.17 -18.81 -33.99
C ALA A 124 -32.75 -19.96 -33.17
N ALA A 125 -33.92 -19.69 -32.58
CA ALA A 125 -34.89 -20.72 -32.25
C ALA A 125 -35.51 -21.25 -33.55
N LEU A 126 -35.55 -22.57 -33.69
CA LEU A 126 -36.72 -23.40 -34.01
C LEU A 126 -36.34 -24.86 -33.68
#